data_AF-A0A7Y3AQQ1-F1
#
_entry.id   AF-A0A7Y3AQQ1-F1
#
_cell.length_a   1.000
_cell.length_b   1.000
_cell.length_c   1.000
_cell.angle_alpha   90.00
_cell.angle_beta   90.00
_cell.angle_gamma   90.00
#
_symmetry.space_group_name_H-M   'P 1'
#
loop_
_entity.id
_entity.type
_entity.pdbx_description
1 polymer ?
#
loop_
_entity_poly.entity_id
_entity_poly.type
_entity_poly.pdbx_seq_one_letter_code
_entity_poly.pdbx_strand_id
1 'polypeptide(L)'
;MKRAIFAGLVLTASMTAMAQDTVMDDGSVVVLPLEAQECALPSAPPPIPEAAEKEDLLKAQKNVKSFQAEMQSYRDCVNQYAESPDSTMGNKQAISNAHNYSVDMETRVADMFNEAVRDYKARQANK
;
A
#
# COMPACT_ATOMS: atom_id res chain seq x y z
N MET A 1 -14.00 56.65 53.36
CA MET A 1 -15.28 55.91 53.37
C MET A 1 -15.61 55.47 51.96
N LYS A 2 -15.73 54.15 51.76
CA LYS A 2 -16.46 53.37 50.72
C LYS A 2 -16.59 53.88 49.26
N ARG A 3 -16.05 53.03 48.35
CA ARG A 3 -16.63 52.46 47.09
C ARG A 3 -16.78 53.47 45.91
N ALA A 4 -16.59 53.16 44.62
CA ALA A 4 -16.63 51.92 43.82
C ALA A 4 -15.97 52.26 42.44
N ILE A 5 -15.17 51.40 41.77
CA ILE A 5 -15.55 50.38 40.75
C ILE A 5 -15.48 50.84 39.25
N PHE A 6 -14.53 50.21 38.53
CA PHE A 6 -14.51 49.68 37.14
C PHE A 6 -14.44 50.60 35.89
N ALA A 7 -13.41 50.35 35.07
CA ALA A 7 -13.46 49.94 33.65
C ALA A 7 -12.03 50.13 33.07
N GLY A 8 -11.33 49.18 32.50
CA GLY A 8 -11.72 47.96 31.80
C GLY A 8 -10.72 47.82 30.66
N LEU A 9 -9.62 47.10 30.94
CA LEU A 9 -8.52 46.81 30.02
C LEU A 9 -9.07 45.99 28.84
N VAL A 10 -9.12 46.56 27.64
CA VAL A 10 -9.43 45.77 26.44
C VAL A 10 -8.13 45.08 26.01
N LEU A 11 -7.97 43.85 26.50
CA LEU A 11 -6.99 42.91 25.99
C LEU A 11 -7.25 42.68 24.49
N THR A 12 -6.21 42.87 23.69
CA THR A 12 -6.09 42.32 22.35
C THR A 12 -6.24 40.80 22.42
N ALA A 13 -7.42 40.29 22.05
CA ALA A 13 -7.62 38.87 21.85
C ALA A 13 -6.96 38.48 20.52
N SER A 14 -5.73 38.00 20.61
CA SER A 14 -5.03 37.27 19.55
C SER A 14 -5.90 36.08 19.13
N MET A 15 -6.48 36.15 17.92
CA MET A 15 -7.16 35.02 17.30
C MET A 15 -6.12 34.06 16.71
N THR A 16 -5.39 33.37 17.57
CA THR A 16 -4.47 32.29 17.20
C THR A 16 -4.51 31.24 18.28
N ALA A 17 -5.50 30.35 18.23
CA ALA A 17 -5.45 29.01 18.84
C ALA A 17 -6.85 28.37 18.79
N MET A 18 -7.35 27.98 17.61
CA MET A 18 -8.43 26.98 17.49
C MET A 18 -8.35 26.34 16.09
N ALA A 19 -7.24 25.68 15.75
CA ALA A 19 -7.14 25.00 14.46
C ALA A 19 -6.34 23.69 14.46
N GLN A 20 -5.94 23.12 15.60
CA GLN A 20 -5.01 21.98 15.59
C GLN A 20 -5.34 20.77 16.48
N ASP A 21 -6.42 20.74 17.26
CA ASP A 21 -6.69 19.60 18.17
C ASP A 21 -7.97 18.81 17.91
N THR A 22 -8.57 18.93 16.73
CA THR A 22 -9.69 18.05 16.32
C THR A 22 -9.43 17.42 14.96
N VAL A 23 -8.36 16.62 14.85
CA VAL A 23 -8.51 15.40 14.04
C VAL A 23 -9.50 14.53 14.80
N MET A 24 -10.76 14.62 14.41
CA MET A 24 -11.80 13.73 14.92
C MET A 24 -11.35 12.30 14.58
N ASP A 25 -11.06 11.50 15.60
CA ASP A 25 -10.87 10.05 15.46
C ASP A 25 -12.24 9.42 15.21
N ASP A 26 -12.81 9.68 14.03
CA ASP A 26 -14.05 9.10 13.54
C ASP A 26 -13.81 7.72 12.90
N GLY A 27 -12.62 7.16 13.07
CA GLY A 27 -12.19 5.92 12.44
C GLY A 27 -12.03 6.02 10.91
N SER A 28 -11.99 7.22 10.32
CA SER A 28 -11.82 7.42 8.87
C SER A 28 -10.37 7.47 8.41
N VAL A 29 -9.40 7.59 9.32
CA VAL A 29 -7.98 7.67 8.96
C VAL A 29 -7.52 6.35 8.33
N VAL A 30 -7.15 6.40 7.05
CA VAL A 30 -6.75 5.22 6.28
C VAL A 30 -5.30 4.87 6.57
N VAL A 31 -5.08 4.05 7.59
CA VAL A 31 -3.76 3.53 7.97
C VAL A 31 -3.84 2.01 8.09
N LEU A 32 -2.82 1.32 7.58
CA LEU A 32 -2.72 -0.13 7.73
C LEU A 32 -2.49 -0.46 9.22
N PRO A 33 -3.23 -1.40 9.84
CA PRO A 33 -2.97 -1.81 11.22
C PRO A 33 -1.53 -2.22 11.46
N LEU A 34 -1.01 -2.01 12.66
CA LEU A 34 0.40 -2.28 12.99
C LEU A 34 0.76 -3.74 12.74
N GLU A 35 -0.12 -4.67 13.07
CA GLU A 35 0.06 -6.11 12.86
C GLU A 35 0.09 -6.45 11.37
N ALA A 36 -0.73 -5.77 10.55
CA ALA A 36 -0.73 -5.95 9.11
C ALA A 36 0.50 -5.32 8.43
N GLN A 37 1.17 -4.35 9.06
CA GLN A 37 2.43 -3.79 8.57
C GLN A 37 3.61 -4.76 8.69
N GLU A 38 3.50 -5.78 9.55
CA GLU A 38 4.51 -6.84 9.67
C GLU A 38 4.43 -7.88 8.54
N CYS A 39 3.34 -7.87 7.75
CA CYS A 39 3.18 -8.78 6.61
C CYS A 39 4.24 -8.51 5.54
N ALA A 40 5.00 -9.55 5.19
CA ALA A 40 6.10 -9.45 4.24
C ALA A 40 5.59 -9.25 2.81
N LEU A 41 5.66 -8.02 2.32
CA LEU A 41 5.41 -7.69 0.91
C LEU A 41 6.64 -8.10 0.08
N PRO A 42 6.54 -9.08 -0.83
CA PRO A 42 7.70 -9.51 -1.61
C PRO A 42 8.09 -8.45 -2.64
N SER A 43 9.39 -8.37 -2.91
CA SER A 43 9.92 -7.52 -3.98
C SER A 43 9.68 -8.14 -5.35
N ALA A 44 9.49 -7.31 -6.37
CA ALA A 44 9.36 -7.78 -7.74
C ALA A 44 10.58 -8.66 -8.15
N PRO A 45 10.38 -9.69 -8.98
CA PRO A 45 11.48 -10.50 -9.51
C PRO A 45 12.54 -9.67 -10.23
N PRO A 46 13.77 -10.21 -10.37
CA PRO A 46 14.79 -9.60 -11.24
C PRO A 46 14.26 -9.37 -12.65
N PRO A 47 14.66 -8.25 -13.30
CA PRO A 47 14.20 -7.95 -14.66
C PRO A 47 14.63 -9.04 -15.64
N ILE A 48 13.78 -9.27 -16.64
CA ILE A 48 14.07 -10.19 -17.74
C ILE A 48 14.98 -9.44 -18.74
N PRO A 49 16.09 -10.03 -19.21
CA PRO A 49 16.96 -9.40 -20.19
C PRO A 49 16.23 -9.03 -21.49
N GLU A 50 16.67 -7.96 -22.15
CA GLU A 50 16.27 -7.69 -23.53
C GLU A 50 16.73 -8.81 -24.45
N ALA A 51 15.92 -9.12 -25.47
CA ALA A 51 16.14 -10.26 -26.36
C ALA A 51 16.33 -11.60 -25.61
N ALA A 52 15.62 -11.80 -24.49
CA ALA A 52 15.66 -13.01 -23.66
C ALA A 52 15.65 -14.33 -24.45
N GLU A 53 16.59 -15.21 -24.15
CA GLU A 53 16.64 -16.55 -24.72
C GLU A 53 15.78 -17.54 -23.91
N LYS A 54 15.64 -18.77 -24.40
CA LYS A 54 14.79 -19.79 -23.76
C LYS A 54 15.14 -20.02 -22.30
N GLU A 55 16.42 -20.02 -21.95
CA GLU A 55 16.89 -20.25 -20.58
C GLU A 55 16.52 -19.09 -19.65
N ASP A 56 16.59 -17.85 -20.14
CA ASP A 56 16.15 -16.66 -19.41
C ASP A 56 14.66 -16.72 -19.10
N LEU A 57 13.84 -17.12 -20.09
CA LEU A 57 12.40 -17.25 -19.91
C LEU A 57 12.03 -18.38 -18.93
N LEU A 58 12.76 -19.50 -18.93
CA LEU A 58 12.55 -20.56 -17.94
C LEU A 58 12.91 -20.11 -16.52
N LYS A 59 13.98 -19.32 -16.37
CA LYS A 59 14.34 -18.71 -15.08
C LYS A 59 13.30 -17.69 -14.64
N ALA A 60 12.87 -16.81 -15.54
CA ALA A 60 11.83 -15.82 -15.28
C ALA A 60 10.51 -16.49 -14.87
N GLN A 61 10.09 -17.57 -15.55
CA GLN A 61 8.87 -18.31 -15.19
C GLN A 61 8.93 -18.84 -13.75
N LYS A 62 10.09 -19.37 -13.31
CA LYS A 62 10.26 -19.83 -11.93
C LYS A 62 10.13 -18.68 -10.94
N ASN A 63 10.78 -17.55 -11.24
CA ASN A 63 10.72 -16.38 -10.37
C ASN A 63 9.29 -15.80 -10.28
N VAL A 64 8.56 -15.73 -11.40
CA VAL A 64 7.15 -15.29 -11.42
C VAL A 64 6.29 -16.18 -10.54
N LYS A 65 6.46 -17.52 -10.61
CA LYS A 65 5.72 -18.46 -9.77
C LYS A 65 6.02 -18.29 -8.29
N SER A 66 7.30 -18.13 -7.93
CA SER A 66 7.70 -17.86 -6.55
C SER A 66 7.09 -16.56 -6.04
N PHE A 67 7.17 -15.50 -6.84
CA PHE A 67 6.58 -14.19 -6.52
C PHE A 67 5.06 -14.25 -6.31
N GLN A 68 4.33 -14.99 -7.16
CA GLN A 68 2.88 -15.20 -7.00
C GLN A 68 2.54 -15.94 -5.71
N ALA A 69 3.33 -16.95 -5.33
CA ALA A 69 3.13 -17.67 -4.07
C ALA A 69 3.39 -16.78 -2.84
N GLU A 70 4.43 -15.95 -2.91
CA GLU A 70 4.76 -14.98 -1.85
C GLU A 70 3.70 -13.88 -1.75
N MET A 71 3.19 -13.38 -2.88
CA MET A 71 2.11 -12.38 -2.91
C MET A 71 0.79 -12.93 -2.38
N GLN A 72 0.48 -14.20 -2.67
CA GLN A 72 -0.65 -14.86 -2.03
C GLN A 72 -0.48 -14.93 -0.51
N SER A 73 0.72 -15.31 -0.05
CA SER A 73 1.03 -15.35 1.38
C SER A 73 0.91 -13.98 2.05
N TYR A 74 1.35 -12.91 1.36
CA TYR A 74 1.16 -11.53 1.81
C TYR A 74 -0.32 -11.17 1.93
N ARG A 75 -1.14 -11.48 0.91
CA ARG A 75 -2.58 -11.22 0.93
C ARG A 75 -3.28 -11.95 2.07
N ASP A 76 -2.95 -13.22 2.27
CA ASP A 76 -3.51 -14.02 3.36
C ASP A 76 -3.17 -13.38 4.72
N CYS A 77 -1.93 -12.91 4.88
CA CYS A 77 -1.48 -12.20 6.08
C CYS A 77 -2.24 -10.89 6.30
N VAL A 78 -2.31 -9.97 5.32
CA VAL A 78 -2.97 -8.67 5.56
C VAL A 78 -4.48 -8.82 5.75
N ASN A 79 -5.11 -9.76 5.03
CA ASN A 79 -6.55 -9.94 5.06
C ASN A 79 -7.06 -10.52 6.39
N GLN A 80 -6.23 -11.25 7.14
CA GLN A 80 -6.64 -11.81 8.43
C GLN A 80 -6.99 -10.73 9.47
N TYR A 81 -6.50 -9.50 9.29
CA TYR A 81 -6.77 -8.36 10.17
C TYR A 81 -7.99 -7.52 9.77
N ALA A 82 -8.63 -7.82 8.63
CA ALA A 82 -9.76 -7.05 8.11
C ALA A 82 -10.98 -7.06 9.05
N GLU A 83 -11.15 -8.16 9.81
CA GLU A 83 -12.25 -8.36 10.73
C GLU A 83 -11.80 -8.39 12.20
N SER A 84 -10.61 -7.84 12.50
CA SER A 84 -10.19 -7.65 13.89
C SER A 84 -11.22 -6.77 14.64
N PRO A 85 -11.57 -7.09 15.91
CA PRO A 85 -12.47 -6.27 16.71
C PRO A 85 -12.05 -4.80 16.82
N ASP A 86 -10.75 -4.54 16.72
CA ASP A 86 -10.14 -3.21 16.84
C ASP A 86 -9.98 -2.50 15.47
N SER A 87 -10.37 -3.15 14.36
CA SER A 87 -10.24 -2.57 13.02
C SER A 87 -11.30 -1.49 12.76
N THR A 88 -10.83 -0.25 12.63
CA THR A 88 -11.64 0.89 12.17
C THR A 88 -12.01 0.78 10.69
N MET A 89 -12.94 1.61 10.22
CA MET A 89 -13.28 1.70 8.79
C MET A 89 -12.06 2.07 7.93
N GLY A 90 -11.23 2.99 8.41
CA GLY A 90 -9.98 3.38 7.78
C GLY A 90 -8.98 2.23 7.71
N ASN A 91 -8.89 1.39 8.74
CA ASN A 91 -8.06 0.18 8.71
C ASN A 91 -8.53 -0.82 7.64
N LYS A 92 -9.85 -1.08 7.57
CA LYS A 92 -10.42 -1.96 6.55
C LYS A 92 -10.13 -1.47 5.14
N GLN A 93 -10.24 -0.15 4.91
CA GLN A 93 -9.86 0.46 3.63
C GLN A 93 -8.37 0.31 3.35
N ALA A 94 -7.50 0.51 4.33
CA ALA A 94 -6.06 0.35 4.16
C ALA A 94 -5.67 -1.09 3.83
N ILE A 95 -6.30 -2.08 4.45
CA ILE A 95 -6.11 -3.51 4.13
C ILE A 95 -6.57 -3.79 2.69
N SER A 96 -7.74 -3.27 2.28
CA SER A 96 -8.20 -3.41 0.90
C SER A 96 -7.22 -2.78 -0.11
N ASN A 97 -6.68 -1.60 0.21
CA ASN A 97 -5.66 -0.95 -0.63
C ASN A 97 -4.38 -1.79 -0.74
N ALA A 98 -3.91 -2.34 0.39
CA ALA A 98 -2.74 -3.21 0.44
C ALA A 98 -2.94 -4.49 -0.39
N HIS A 99 -4.12 -5.10 -0.29
CA HIS A 99 -4.51 -6.25 -1.11
C HIS A 99 -4.49 -5.90 -2.61
N ASN A 100 -5.20 -4.84 -3.01
CA ASN A 100 -5.30 -4.44 -4.41
C ASN A 100 -3.92 -4.11 -5.00
N TYR A 101 -3.06 -3.44 -4.23
CA TYR A 101 -1.69 -3.16 -4.62
C TYR A 101 -0.89 -4.43 -4.90
N SER A 102 -1.06 -5.50 -4.10
CA SER A 102 -0.41 -6.79 -4.36
C SER A 102 -0.83 -7.42 -5.69
N VAL A 103 -2.13 -7.32 -6.03
CA VAL A 103 -2.70 -7.84 -7.29
C VAL A 103 -2.17 -7.04 -8.48
N ASP A 104 -2.09 -5.71 -8.34
CA ASP A 104 -1.52 -4.84 -9.38
C ASP A 104 -0.06 -5.17 -9.66
N MET A 105 0.73 -5.46 -8.62
CA MET A 105 2.12 -5.86 -8.78
C MET A 105 2.27 -7.22 -9.46
N GLU A 106 1.48 -8.22 -9.06
CA GLU A 106 1.44 -9.52 -9.75
C GLU A 106 1.08 -9.38 -11.22
N THR A 107 0.09 -8.54 -11.53
CA THR A 107 -0.35 -8.30 -12.91
C THR A 107 0.78 -7.71 -13.74
N ARG A 108 1.48 -6.68 -13.24
CA ARG A 108 2.62 -6.08 -13.95
C ARG A 108 3.74 -7.08 -14.21
N VAL A 109 4.08 -7.91 -13.22
CA VAL A 109 5.11 -8.94 -13.36
C VAL A 109 4.70 -10.01 -14.38
N ALA A 110 3.44 -10.41 -14.39
CA ALA A 110 2.90 -11.35 -15.36
C ALA A 110 2.91 -10.76 -16.78
N ASP A 111 2.57 -9.48 -16.94
CA ASP A 111 2.59 -8.78 -18.22
C ASP A 111 4.00 -8.70 -18.80
N MET A 112 5.00 -8.34 -17.98
CA MET A 112 6.42 -8.33 -18.40
C MET A 112 6.89 -9.70 -18.88
N PHE A 113 6.50 -10.77 -18.17
CA PHE A 113 6.83 -12.13 -18.59
C PHE A 113 6.16 -12.50 -19.92
N ASN A 114 4.87 -12.18 -20.07
CA ASN A 114 4.12 -12.46 -21.28
C ASN A 114 4.68 -11.71 -22.50
N GLU A 115 5.10 -10.46 -22.32
CA GLU A 115 5.76 -9.67 -23.35
C GLU A 115 7.08 -10.32 -23.79
N ALA A 116 7.96 -10.66 -22.85
CA ALA A 116 9.23 -11.32 -23.17
C ALA A 116 9.03 -12.66 -23.92
N VAL A 117 7.99 -13.43 -23.56
CA VAL A 117 7.63 -14.66 -24.27
C VAL A 117 7.16 -14.38 -25.70
N ARG A 118 6.34 -13.34 -25.92
CA ARG A 118 5.90 -12.95 -27.27
C ARG A 118 7.08 -12.53 -28.13
N ASP A 119 7.99 -11.72 -27.59
CA ASP A 119 9.17 -11.24 -28.30
C ASP A 119 10.09 -12.39 -28.70
N TYR A 120 10.36 -13.31 -27.78
CA TYR A 120 11.12 -14.52 -28.10
C TYR A 120 10.46 -15.31 -29.23
N LYS A 121 9.16 -15.57 -29.15
CA LYS A 121 8.43 -16.30 -30.20
C LYS A 121 8.50 -15.59 -31.55
N ALA A 122 8.37 -14.26 -31.58
CA ALA A 122 8.48 -13.47 -32.79
C ALA A 122 9.88 -13.58 -33.41
N ARG A 123 10.95 -13.54 -32.61
CA ARG A 123 12.31 -13.75 -33.10
C ARG A 123 12.54 -15.15 -33.64
N GLN A 124 11.98 -16.18 -32.99
CA GLN A 124 12.12 -17.56 -33.46
C GLN A 124 11.37 -17.83 -34.77
N ALA A 125 10.26 -17.14 -35.04
CA ALA A 125 9.50 -17.28 -36.28
C ALA A 125 10.18 -16.62 -37.50
N ASN A 126 11.10 -15.68 -37.27
CA ASN A 126 11.83 -14.95 -38.30
C ASN A 126 13.27 -15.46 -38.52
N LYS A 127 13.63 -16.59 -37.89
CA LYS A 127 14.89 -17.31 -38.09
C LYS A 127 14.68 -18.42 -39.11
#